data_AF-A0A6A3KR70-F1
#
_entry.id   AF-A0A6A3KR70-F1
#
_cell.length_a   1.000
_cell.length_b   1.000
_cell.length_c   1.000
_cell.angle_alpha   90.00
_cell.angle_beta   90.00
_cell.angle_gamma   90.00
#
_symmetry.space_group_name_H-M   'P 1'
#
loop_
_entity.id
_entity.type
_entity.pdbx_description
1 polymer ?
#
loop_
_entity_poly.entity_id
_entity_poly.type
_entity_poly.pdbx_seq_one_letter_code
_entity_poly.pdbx_strand_id
1 'polypeptide(L)'
;RELWDVNTVEQPYYSPAWSSPRLLPRSRVNLATSHLGLGRSISLMSSAFPKAPVPVAGLHAGSKSDFGEDLDVDELIERNRCHEDYYKLEDCLADFDRDWTKCQAQVKTLKQCNDRVNQLRKAQEAAASSNKQ
;
A
#
# COMPACT_ATOMS: atom_id res chain seq x y z
N ARG A 1 1.06 6.20 0.33
CA ARG A 1 0.45 5.56 -0.86
C ARG A 1 1.35 4.39 -1.22
N GLU A 2 1.21 3.30 -0.46
CA GLU A 2 2.03 2.11 -0.67
C GLU A 2 1.52 1.40 -1.93
N LEU A 3 2.48 1.15 -2.83
CA LEU A 3 2.29 0.68 -4.18
C LEU A 3 1.73 -0.75 -4.17
N TRP A 4 0.50 -0.91 -4.66
CA TRP A 4 0.05 -2.20 -5.18
C TRP A 4 0.67 -2.36 -6.58
N ASP A 5 1.94 -2.77 -6.63
CA ASP A 5 2.62 -3.04 -7.91
C ASP A 5 2.09 -4.35 -8.51
N VAL A 6 1.14 -4.20 -9.43
CA VAL A 6 0.43 -5.26 -10.16
C VAL A 6 1.38 -6.13 -11.02
N ASN A 7 2.65 -5.75 -11.19
CA ASN A 7 3.64 -6.54 -11.93
C ASN A 7 4.19 -7.77 -11.20
N THR A 8 3.88 -8.00 -9.93
CA THR A 8 4.54 -9.06 -9.12
C THR A 8 3.94 -10.47 -9.29
N VAL A 9 3.02 -10.69 -10.24
CA VAL A 9 2.28 -11.98 -10.38
C VAL A 9 2.86 -12.92 -11.46
N GLU A 10 4.17 -12.93 -11.66
CA GLU A 10 4.85 -14.10 -12.24
C GLU A 10 6.26 -14.14 -11.67
N GLN A 11 6.55 -15.11 -10.78
CA GLN A 11 7.80 -15.89 -10.74
C GLN A 11 7.67 -16.98 -9.64
N PRO A 12 7.82 -18.28 -9.97
CA PRO A 12 7.78 -19.35 -8.97
C PRO A 12 9.09 -19.49 -8.16
N TYR A 13 10.09 -18.64 -8.42
CA TYR A 13 11.43 -18.76 -7.84
C TYR A 13 12.18 -17.43 -7.92
N TYR A 14 11.84 -16.43 -7.10
CA TYR A 14 12.71 -15.25 -6.97
C TYR A 14 12.95 -14.92 -5.50
N SER A 15 14.10 -15.41 -5.01
CA SER A 15 14.75 -14.96 -3.79
C SER A 15 15.24 -13.53 -4.03
N PRO A 16 14.80 -12.53 -3.25
CA PRO A 16 15.10 -11.16 -3.61
C PRO A 16 16.53 -10.79 -3.18
N ALA A 17 17.18 -9.96 -3.98
CA ALA A 17 18.57 -9.53 -3.82
C ALA A 17 18.77 -8.55 -2.66
N TRP A 18 18.51 -9.00 -1.43
CA TRP A 18 18.94 -8.36 -0.19
C TRP A 18 19.62 -9.41 0.68
N SER A 19 20.88 -9.66 0.34
CA SER A 19 21.81 -10.42 1.17
C SER A 19 21.75 -9.91 2.61
N SER A 20 21.50 -10.85 3.54
CA SER A 20 21.44 -10.62 4.98
C SER A 20 22.70 -9.92 5.51
N PRO A 21 22.58 -9.01 6.50
CA PRO A 21 23.69 -8.72 7.38
C PRO A 21 24.02 -9.98 8.17
N ARG A 22 25.27 -10.42 8.06
CA ARG A 22 25.88 -11.54 8.80
C ARG A 22 25.58 -11.38 10.30
N LEU A 23 24.84 -12.33 10.88
CA LEU A 23 24.64 -12.43 12.33
C LEU A 23 26.00 -12.72 13.00
N LEU A 24 26.46 -11.82 13.86
CA LEU A 24 27.58 -12.08 14.78
C LEU A 24 27.11 -12.99 15.93
N PRO A 25 27.96 -13.88 16.46
CA PRO A 25 27.58 -14.81 17.53
C PRO A 25 27.36 -14.07 18.86
N ARG A 26 26.20 -14.33 19.50
CA ARG A 26 25.89 -13.86 20.86
C ARG A 26 26.75 -14.63 21.88
N SER A 27 27.66 -13.92 22.55
CA SER A 27 28.30 -14.42 23.77
C SER A 27 27.26 -14.66 24.86
N ARG A 28 27.29 -15.85 25.46
CA ARG A 28 26.51 -16.22 26.65
C ARG A 28 27.09 -15.51 27.87
N VAL A 29 26.27 -14.77 28.60
CA VAL A 29 26.58 -14.36 29.98
C VAL A 29 25.55 -14.97 30.91
N ASN A 30 26.06 -15.52 32.01
CA ASN A 30 25.37 -16.43 32.91
C ASN A 30 24.32 -15.76 33.82
N LEU A 31 23.43 -16.66 34.26
CA LEU A 31 22.41 -16.58 35.28
C LEU A 31 22.89 -15.97 36.62
N ALA A 32 22.10 -15.07 37.18
CA ALA A 32 22.07 -14.82 38.63
C ALA A 32 20.64 -14.49 39.06
N THR A 33 20.03 -15.44 39.73
CA THR A 33 18.76 -15.33 40.44
C THR A 33 18.94 -14.45 41.67
N SER A 34 18.05 -13.47 41.86
CA SER A 34 17.82 -12.83 43.16
C SER A 34 16.33 -12.59 43.36
N HIS A 35 15.71 -13.46 44.16
CA HIS A 35 14.39 -13.21 44.76
C HIS A 35 14.57 -12.25 45.94
N LEU A 36 13.86 -11.12 45.93
CA LEU A 36 13.32 -10.47 47.13
C LEU A 36 12.04 -9.72 46.71
N GLY A 37 10.99 -9.91 47.50
CA GLY A 37 9.62 -9.59 47.13
C GLY A 37 9.19 -8.14 47.37
N LEU A 38 7.89 -8.03 47.67
CA LEU A 38 7.07 -6.91 48.13
C LEU A 38 6.02 -6.48 47.11
N GLY A 39 4.78 -6.81 47.46
CA GLY A 39 3.57 -6.49 46.72
C GLY A 39 3.48 -5.01 46.42
N ARG A 40 3.02 -4.69 45.21
CA ARG A 40 2.74 -3.32 44.81
C ARG A 40 1.24 -3.16 44.82
N SER A 41 0.78 -2.42 45.83
CA SER A 41 -0.55 -1.86 45.97
C SER A 41 -1.04 -1.32 44.63
N ILE A 42 -2.28 -1.66 44.26
CA ILE A 42 -2.98 -1.06 43.14
C ILE A 42 -3.21 0.42 43.51
N SER A 43 -2.28 1.28 43.09
CA SER A 43 -2.47 2.71 43.17
C SER A 43 -3.50 3.07 42.09
N LEU A 44 -4.73 3.40 42.51
CA LEU A 44 -5.69 4.08 41.65
C LEU A 44 -5.05 5.41 41.23
N MET A 45 -4.50 5.46 40.02
CA MET A 45 -4.14 6.73 39.41
C MET A 45 -5.44 7.42 39.00
N SER A 46 -5.72 8.56 39.64
CA SER A 46 -6.80 9.46 39.24
C SER A 46 -6.61 9.84 37.78
N SER A 47 -7.61 9.54 36.94
CA SER A 47 -7.64 9.87 35.52
C SER A 47 -7.69 11.38 35.33
N ALA A 48 -6.54 12.02 35.17
CA ALA A 48 -6.46 13.33 34.54
C ALA A 48 -6.68 13.12 33.04
N PHE A 49 -7.91 13.36 32.57
CA PHE A 49 -8.23 13.40 31.16
C PHE A 49 -7.32 14.43 30.45
N PRO A 50 -6.56 14.07 29.40
CA PRO A 50 -5.82 15.05 28.63
C PRO A 50 -6.81 16.01 27.97
N LYS A 51 -6.62 17.32 28.18
CA LYS A 51 -7.43 18.37 27.55
C LYS A 51 -7.39 18.19 26.03
N ALA A 52 -8.56 18.26 25.39
CA ALA A 52 -8.71 18.12 23.96
C ALA A 52 -7.77 19.10 23.22
N PRO A 53 -7.07 18.66 22.15
CA PRO A 53 -6.22 19.54 21.36
C PRO A 53 -7.07 20.64 20.70
N VAL A 54 -6.59 21.87 20.76
CA VAL A 54 -7.21 23.03 20.13
C VAL A 54 -7.29 22.85 18.60
N PRO A 55 -8.41 23.18 17.94
CA PRO A 55 -8.52 23.09 16.50
C PRO A 55 -7.56 24.10 15.85
N VAL A 56 -6.52 23.59 15.19
CA VAL A 56 -5.56 24.41 14.46
C VAL A 56 -6.24 24.87 13.15
N ALA A 57 -6.54 26.16 13.05
CA ALA A 57 -7.07 26.75 11.83
C ALA A 57 -6.04 26.55 10.69
N GLY A 58 -6.48 25.93 9.60
CA GLY A 58 -5.63 25.65 8.43
C GLY A 58 -5.15 24.19 8.30
N LEU A 59 -5.48 23.29 9.23
CA LEU A 59 -5.14 21.86 9.09
C LEU A 59 -5.89 21.18 7.92
N HIS A 60 -7.00 21.77 7.48
CA HIS A 60 -7.73 21.39 6.26
C HIS A 60 -7.52 22.45 5.16
N ALA A 61 -6.30 22.96 4.99
CA ALA A 61 -5.94 23.57 3.71
C ALA A 61 -6.06 22.47 2.66
N GLY A 62 -7.14 22.53 1.87
CA GLY A 62 -7.73 21.42 1.13
C GLY A 62 -6.72 20.48 0.50
N SER A 63 -6.98 19.18 0.59
CA SER A 63 -6.30 18.20 -0.26
C SER A 63 -6.41 18.71 -1.68
N LYS A 64 -5.28 19.18 -2.25
CA LYS A 64 -5.17 19.33 -3.70
C LYS A 64 -5.44 17.93 -4.21
N SER A 65 -6.65 17.71 -4.69
CA SER A 65 -6.95 16.50 -5.39
C SER A 65 -6.11 16.55 -6.66
N ASP A 66 -5.48 15.43 -7.03
CA ASP A 66 -4.71 15.33 -8.29
C ASP A 66 -5.60 15.52 -9.54
N PHE A 67 -6.89 15.83 -9.36
CA PHE A 67 -7.74 16.43 -10.39
C PHE A 67 -7.31 17.89 -10.57
N GLY A 68 -6.25 18.11 -11.34
CA GLY A 68 -6.07 19.41 -11.98
C GLY A 68 -7.35 19.77 -12.74
N GLU A 69 -7.70 21.06 -12.76
CA GLU A 69 -8.87 21.59 -13.48
C GLU A 69 -8.80 21.29 -15.00
N ASP A 70 -7.66 20.80 -15.48
CA ASP A 70 -7.30 20.55 -16.88
C ASP A 70 -6.99 19.08 -17.20
N LEU A 71 -7.61 18.10 -16.53
CA LEU A 71 -7.50 16.71 -17.00
C LEU A 71 -8.30 16.56 -18.29
N ASP A 72 -7.59 16.28 -19.38
CA ASP A 72 -8.16 15.97 -20.68
C ASP A 72 -9.14 14.78 -20.59
N VAL A 73 -10.20 14.81 -21.41
CA VAL A 73 -11.26 13.79 -21.37
C VAL A 73 -10.69 12.41 -21.75
N ASP A 74 -9.73 12.35 -22.68
CA ASP A 74 -9.07 11.10 -23.05
C ASP A 74 -8.20 10.59 -21.89
N GLU A 75 -7.50 11.44 -21.15
CA GLU A 75 -6.76 11.08 -19.93
C GLU A 75 -7.69 10.53 -18.83
N LEU A 76 -8.86 11.14 -18.66
CA LEU A 76 -9.87 10.68 -17.70
C LEU A 76 -10.44 9.31 -18.10
N ILE A 77 -10.71 9.11 -19.39
CA ILE A 77 -11.17 7.85 -19.95
C ILE A 77 -10.09 6.79 -19.77
N GLU A 78 -8.83 7.09 -20.09
CA GLU A 78 -7.69 6.18 -19.97
C GLU A 78 -7.46 5.72 -18.53
N ARG A 79 -7.52 6.65 -17.58
CA ARG A 79 -7.42 6.33 -16.16
C ARG A 79 -8.57 5.45 -15.67
N ASN A 80 -9.76 5.57 -16.28
CA ASN A 80 -10.95 4.83 -15.89
C ASN A 80 -11.15 3.49 -16.63
N ARG A 81 -10.28 3.09 -17.56
CA ARG A 81 -10.52 1.90 -18.43
C ARG A 81 -10.63 0.57 -17.69
N CYS A 82 -9.99 0.43 -16.53
CA CYS A 82 -10.01 -0.79 -15.73
C CYS A 82 -10.83 -0.66 -14.44
N HIS A 83 -11.66 0.38 -14.33
CA HIS A 83 -12.34 0.72 -13.09
C HIS A 83 -13.37 -0.33 -12.67
N GLU A 84 -14.02 -1.00 -13.62
CA GLU A 84 -14.95 -2.10 -13.31
C GLU A 84 -14.24 -3.31 -12.71
N ASP A 85 -13.09 -3.71 -13.26
CA ASP A 85 -12.32 -4.84 -12.74
C ASP A 85 -11.65 -4.50 -11.40
N TYR A 86 -11.31 -3.24 -11.21
CA TYR A 86 -10.86 -2.71 -9.92
C TYR A 86 -11.96 -2.81 -8.86
N TYR A 87 -13.20 -2.42 -9.16
CA TYR A 87 -14.31 -2.53 -8.21
C TYR A 87 -14.61 -3.99 -7.83
N LYS A 88 -14.55 -4.92 -8.77
CA LYS A 88 -14.68 -6.36 -8.46
C LYS A 88 -13.60 -6.84 -7.49
N LEU A 89 -12.38 -6.31 -7.61
CA LEU A 89 -11.30 -6.61 -6.66
C LEU A 89 -11.60 -5.99 -5.29
N GLU A 90 -12.07 -4.74 -5.22
CA GLU A 90 -12.48 -4.11 -3.95
C GLU A 90 -13.58 -4.91 -3.24
N ASP A 91 -14.58 -5.38 -3.97
CA ASP A 91 -15.65 -6.23 -3.43
C ASP A 91 -15.08 -7.52 -2.81
N CYS A 92 -14.19 -8.21 -3.53
CA CYS A 92 -13.54 -9.41 -2.98
C CYS A 92 -12.69 -9.10 -1.74
N LEU A 93 -11.94 -8.00 -1.76
CA LEU A 93 -11.10 -7.59 -0.63
C LEU A 93 -11.96 -7.24 0.60
N ALA A 94 -13.18 -6.72 0.41
CA ALA A 94 -14.11 -6.47 1.50
C ALA A 94 -14.54 -7.76 2.22
N ASP A 95 -14.68 -8.87 1.49
CA ASP A 95 -15.10 -10.16 2.04
C ASP A 95 -13.99 -10.89 2.81
N PHE A 96 -12.71 -10.65 2.47
CA PHE A 96 -11.57 -11.41 2.99
C PHE A 96 -10.59 -10.60 3.85
N ASP A 97 -11.06 -9.57 4.55
CA ASP A 97 -10.20 -8.69 5.38
C ASP A 97 -9.00 -8.14 4.60
N ARG A 98 -9.23 -7.80 3.33
CA ARG A 98 -8.24 -7.32 2.37
C ARG A 98 -7.11 -8.32 2.07
N ASP A 99 -7.31 -9.61 2.33
CA ASP A 99 -6.40 -10.68 1.91
C ASP A 99 -6.49 -10.93 0.39
N TRP A 100 -5.63 -10.24 -0.36
CA TRP A 100 -5.53 -10.38 -1.81
C TRP A 100 -5.15 -11.80 -2.26
N THR A 101 -4.56 -12.63 -1.39
CA THR A 101 -4.26 -14.04 -1.71
C THR A 101 -5.52 -14.87 -1.90
N LYS A 102 -6.68 -14.42 -1.37
CA LYS A 102 -8.01 -14.99 -1.63
C LYS A 102 -8.68 -14.45 -2.88
N CYS A 103 -8.21 -13.31 -3.40
CA CYS A 103 -8.80 -12.60 -4.54
C CYS A 103 -8.02 -12.76 -5.85
N GLN A 104 -7.30 -13.87 -6.02
CA GLN A 104 -6.40 -14.07 -7.17
C GLN A 104 -7.10 -13.99 -8.53
N ALA A 105 -8.37 -14.39 -8.62
CA ALA A 105 -9.13 -14.29 -9.84
C ALA A 105 -9.32 -12.82 -10.27
N GLN A 106 -9.74 -11.96 -9.34
CA GLN A 106 -9.94 -10.53 -9.56
C GLN A 106 -8.61 -9.82 -9.83
N VAL A 107 -7.56 -10.16 -9.08
CA VAL A 107 -6.19 -9.65 -9.31
C VAL A 107 -5.71 -9.97 -10.73
N LYS A 108 -5.92 -11.21 -11.20
CA LYS A 108 -5.53 -11.61 -12.56
C LYS A 108 -6.30 -10.86 -13.62
N THR A 109 -7.61 -10.70 -13.46
CA THR A 109 -8.45 -9.95 -14.41
C THR A 109 -8.02 -8.48 -14.47
N LEU A 110 -7.79 -7.84 -13.32
CA LEU A 110 -7.33 -6.46 -13.25
C LEU A 110 -5.95 -6.30 -13.92
N LYS A 111 -5.01 -7.23 -13.69
CA LYS A 111 -3.71 -7.26 -14.38
C LYS A 111 -3.89 -7.32 -15.90
N GLN A 112 -4.71 -8.23 -16.40
CA GLN A 112 -4.96 -8.37 -17.84
C GLN A 112 -5.58 -7.11 -18.46
N CYS A 113 -6.44 -6.40 -17.74
CA CYS A 113 -6.93 -5.10 -18.21
C CYS A 113 -5.78 -4.08 -18.29
N ASN A 114 -5.01 -3.93 -17.21
CA ASN A 114 -3.90 -2.98 -17.16
C ASN A 114 -2.84 -3.25 -18.23
N ASP A 115 -2.49 -4.52 -18.48
CA ASP A 115 -1.54 -4.90 -19.52
C ASP A 115 -2.02 -4.46 -20.91
N ARG A 116 -3.31 -4.68 -21.22
CA ARG A 116 -3.91 -4.24 -22.49
C ARG A 116 -3.88 -2.72 -22.63
N VAL A 117 -4.26 -1.98 -21.57
CA VAL A 117 -4.24 -0.51 -21.59
C VAL A 117 -2.82 0.02 -21.79
N ASN A 118 -1.84 -0.57 -21.08
CA ASN A 118 -0.44 -0.19 -21.22
C ASN A 118 0.12 -0.46 -22.62
N GLN A 119 -0.28 -1.55 -23.27
CA GLN A 119 0.11 -1.83 -24.66
C GLN A 119 -0.45 -0.79 -25.62
N LEU A 120 -1.72 -0.41 -25.46
CA LEU A 120 -2.35 0.63 -26.29
C LEU A 120 -1.67 1.98 -26.11
N ARG A 121 -1.37 2.38 -24.87
CA ARG A 121 -0.65 3.63 -24.58
C ARG A 121 0.73 3.66 -25.25
N LYS A 122 1.51 2.59 -25.13
CA LYS A 122 2.83 2.46 -25.79
C LYS A 122 2.71 2.55 -27.32
N ALA A 123 1.68 1.93 -27.90
CA ALA A 123 1.44 1.98 -29.34
C ALA A 123 1.06 3.39 -29.82
N GLN A 124 0.23 4.11 -29.05
CA GLN A 124 -0.11 5.51 -29.33
C GLN A 124 1.12 6.43 -29.24
N GLU A 125 1.97 6.26 -28.21
CA GLU A 125 3.22 7.01 -28.06
C GLU A 125 4.18 6.76 -29.23
N ALA A 126 4.28 5.52 -29.71
CA ALA A 126 5.09 5.17 -30.88
C ALA A 126 4.53 5.77 -32.19
N ALA A 127 3.20 5.80 -32.34
CA ALA A 127 2.54 6.41 -33.49
C ALA A 127 2.69 7.95 -33.48
N ALA A 128 2.53 8.57 -32.32
CA ALA A 128 2.65 10.02 -32.14
C ALA A 128 4.09 10.51 -32.39
N SER A 129 5.10 9.73 -32.00
CA SER A 129 6.51 10.05 -32.26
C SER A 129 6.89 9.90 -33.74
N SER A 130 6.25 8.96 -34.46
CA SER A 130 6.49 8.75 -35.90
C SER A 130 5.89 9.85 -36.80
N ASN A 131 4.87 10.58 -36.33
CA ASN A 131 4.22 11.66 -37.08
C ASN A 131 4.90 13.04 -36.88
N LYS A 132 5.98 13.11 -36.08
CA LYS A 132 6.73 14.34 -35.80
C LYS A 132 8.04 14.46 -36.61
N GLN A 133 8.32 13.51 -37.50
CA GLN A 133 9.46 13.47 -38.40
C GLN A 133 9.06 13.90 -39.81
#